data_AF-A0AAV3S315-F1
#
_entry.id   AF-A0AAV3S315-F1
#
_cell.length_a   1.000
_cell.length_b   1.000
_cell.length_c   1.000
_cell.angle_alpha   90.00
_cell.angle_beta   90.00
_cell.angle_gamma   90.00
#
_symmetry.space_group_name_H-M   'P 1'
#
loop_
_entity.id
_entity.type
_entity.pdbx_description
1 polymer ?
#
loop_
_entity_poly.entity_id
_entity_poly.type
_entity_poly.pdbx_seq_one_letter_code
_entity_poly.pdbx_strand_id
1 'polypeptide(L)'
;MSEETPPELNLTGEWETRLEGRTVPERVFEVAMALTAPTSVMEIAERADCATAEVRPHLEWLVERGLDSAHRAHRQHVAGV
;
A
#
# COMPACT_ATOMS: atom_id res chain seq x y z
N MET A 1 13.43 -33.92 -26.40
CA MET A 1 13.41 -32.62 -25.71
C MET A 1 11.95 -32.31 -25.50
N SER A 2 11.43 -32.42 -24.28
CA SER A 2 10.05 -32.04 -24.02
C SER A 2 9.94 -30.54 -24.20
N GLU A 3 9.14 -30.10 -25.16
CA GLU A 3 8.70 -28.71 -25.25
C GLU A 3 7.81 -28.46 -24.03
N GLU A 4 8.40 -27.90 -22.98
CA GLU A 4 7.63 -27.33 -21.88
C GLU A 4 6.97 -26.08 -22.43
N THR A 5 5.69 -26.20 -22.79
CA THR A 5 4.87 -25.06 -23.19
C THR A 5 4.91 -24.03 -22.04
N PRO A 6 5.30 -22.77 -22.30
CA PRO A 6 5.27 -21.74 -21.28
C PRO A 6 3.87 -21.67 -20.67
N PRO A 7 3.72 -21.52 -19.34
CA PRO A 7 2.42 -21.36 -18.74
C PRO A 7 1.71 -20.17 -19.40
N GLU A 8 0.44 -20.33 -19.77
CA GLU A 8 -0.35 -19.21 -20.26
C GLU A 8 -0.49 -18.18 -19.15
N LEU A 9 0.17 -17.02 -19.34
CA LEU A 9 0.12 -15.91 -18.39
C LEU A 9 -1.18 -15.15 -18.58
N ASN A 10 -2.20 -15.46 -17.78
CA ASN A 10 -3.40 -14.63 -17.66
C ASN A 10 -3.15 -13.49 -16.66
N LEU A 11 -2.33 -12.52 -17.08
CA LEU A 11 -1.98 -11.38 -16.24
C LEU A 11 -3.23 -10.70 -15.69
N THR A 12 -4.21 -10.38 -16.55
CA THR A 12 -5.41 -9.63 -16.14
C THR A 12 -6.22 -10.34 -15.04
N GLY A 13 -6.46 -11.65 -15.16
CA GLY A 13 -7.20 -12.40 -14.14
C GLY A 13 -6.43 -12.57 -12.82
N GLU A 14 -5.10 -12.71 -12.90
CA GLU A 14 -4.23 -12.73 -11.70
C GLU A 14 -4.21 -11.36 -10.99
N TRP A 15 -4.21 -10.27 -11.75
CA TRP A 15 -4.31 -8.91 -11.23
C TRP A 15 -5.66 -8.67 -10.54
N GLU A 16 -6.76 -9.09 -11.15
CA GLU A 16 -8.10 -8.94 -10.59
C GLU A 16 -8.27 -9.75 -9.29
N THR A 17 -7.85 -11.02 -9.28
CA THR A 17 -7.85 -11.86 -8.07
C THR A 17 -7.01 -11.24 -6.95
N ARG A 18 -5.85 -10.67 -7.30
CA ARG A 18 -5.00 -9.95 -6.34
C ARG A 18 -5.69 -8.70 -5.80
N LEU A 19 -6.47 -7.99 -6.60
CA LEU A 19 -7.22 -6.80 -6.18
C LEU A 19 -8.39 -7.17 -5.27
N GLU A 20 -9.14 -8.22 -5.59
CA GLU A 20 -10.27 -8.71 -4.79
C GLU A 20 -9.86 -9.14 -3.38
N GLY A 21 -8.66 -9.71 -3.24
CA GLY A 21 -8.14 -10.15 -1.94
C GLY A 21 -7.67 -9.03 -1.01
N ARG A 22 -7.58 -7.78 -1.48
CA ARG A 22 -7.01 -6.67 -0.69
C ARG A 22 -8.06 -6.05 0.22
N THR A 23 -7.66 -5.80 1.45
CA THR A 23 -8.44 -5.02 2.42
C THR A 23 -8.36 -3.52 2.10
N VAL A 24 -9.37 -2.74 2.56
CA VAL A 24 -9.37 -1.27 2.41
C VAL A 24 -8.08 -0.62 2.96
N PRO A 25 -7.56 -0.98 4.16
CA PRO A 25 -6.28 -0.46 4.65
C PRO A 25 -5.10 -0.70 3.70
N GLU A 26 -5.02 -1.89 3.09
CA GLU A 26 -3.93 -2.23 2.16
C GLU A 26 -4.00 -1.38 0.89
N ARG A 27 -5.20 -1.18 0.33
CA ARG A 27 -5.38 -0.33 -0.86
C ARG A 27 -5.03 1.13 -0.57
N VAL A 28 -5.48 1.67 0.57
CA VAL A 28 -5.15 3.04 0.99
C VAL A 28 -3.64 3.20 1.20
N PHE A 29 -2.96 2.22 1.79
CA PHE A 29 -1.51 2.23 1.98
C PHE A 29 -0.76 2.23 0.65
N GLU A 30 -1.13 1.37 -0.30
CA GLU A 30 -0.48 1.31 -1.61
C GLU A 30 -0.64 2.64 -2.37
N VAL A 31 -1.84 3.22 -2.36
CA VAL A 31 -2.07 4.54 -2.97
C VAL A 31 -1.21 5.60 -2.30
N ALA A 32 -1.20 5.66 -0.96
CA ALA A 32 -0.45 6.65 -0.20
C ALA A 32 1.06 6.58 -0.46
N MET A 33 1.61 5.37 -0.57
CA MET A 33 3.03 5.14 -0.85
C MET A 33 3.45 5.54 -2.28
N ALA A 34 2.50 5.60 -3.22
CA ALA A 34 2.75 6.01 -4.60
C ALA A 34 2.63 7.52 -4.83
N LEU A 35 2.16 8.29 -3.84
CA LEU A 35 1.98 9.74 -3.98
C LEU A 35 3.31 10.48 -4.00
N THR A 36 3.47 11.37 -4.97
CA THR A 36 4.67 12.22 -5.12
C THR A 36 4.37 13.71 -4.94
N ALA A 37 3.11 14.06 -4.69
CA ALA A 37 2.63 15.41 -4.47
C ALA A 37 1.48 15.41 -3.45
N PRO A 38 1.19 16.55 -2.77
CA PRO A 38 0.04 16.67 -1.91
C PRO A 38 -1.25 16.30 -2.66
N THR A 39 -2.00 15.36 -2.10
CA THR A 39 -3.17 14.74 -2.74
C THR A 39 -4.36 14.78 -1.79
N SER A 40 -5.54 15.04 -2.33
CA SER A 40 -6.76 15.13 -1.50
C SER A 40 -7.24 13.75 -1.02
N VAL A 41 -7.90 13.71 0.14
CA VAL A 41 -8.48 12.47 0.71
C VAL A 41 -9.52 11.85 -0.24
N MET A 42 -10.29 12.66 -0.96
CA MET A 42 -11.26 12.20 -1.94
C MET A 42 -10.59 11.47 -3.11
N GLU A 43 -9.48 12.03 -3.62
CA GLU A 43 -8.73 11.44 -4.73
C GLU A 43 -7.97 10.17 -4.30
N ILE A 44 -7.59 10.07 -3.03
CA ILE A 44 -7.08 8.81 -2.45
C ILE A 44 -8.18 7.76 -2.37
N ALA A 45 -9.39 8.15 -1.93
CA ALA A 45 -10.54 7.25 -1.83
C ALA A 45 -10.95 6.67 -3.18
N GLU A 46 -10.96 7.52 -4.21
CA GLU A 46 -11.21 7.11 -5.60
C GLU A 46 -10.18 6.09 -6.10
N ARG A 47 -8.89 6.34 -5.88
CA ARG A 47 -7.81 5.41 -6.26
C ARG A 47 -7.83 4.10 -5.47
N ALA A 48 -8.28 4.15 -4.22
CA ALA A 48 -8.32 3.01 -3.32
C ALA A 48 -9.64 2.22 -3.39
N ASP A 49 -10.60 2.66 -4.20
CA ASP A 49 -11.95 2.10 -4.29
C ASP A 49 -12.57 1.89 -2.89
N CYS A 50 -12.73 2.99 -2.15
CA CYS A 50 -13.35 3.00 -0.83
C CYS A 50 -14.10 4.32 -0.59
N ALA A 51 -14.87 4.38 0.51
CA ALA A 51 -15.53 5.62 0.87
C ALA A 51 -14.53 6.63 1.45
N THR A 52 -14.70 7.91 1.11
CA THR A 52 -13.85 9.01 1.62
C THR A 52 -13.72 9.04 3.14
N ALA A 53 -14.76 8.61 3.86
CA ALA A 53 -14.78 8.54 5.33
C ALA A 53 -13.82 7.47 5.90
N GLU A 54 -13.49 6.43 5.13
CA GLU A 54 -12.62 5.34 5.56
C GLU A 54 -11.14 5.71 5.44
N VAL A 55 -10.79 6.64 4.54
CA VAL A 55 -9.39 6.97 4.23
C VAL A 55 -8.66 7.61 5.42
N ARG A 56 -9.27 8.61 6.06
CA ARG A 56 -8.60 9.43 7.09
C ARG A 56 -8.10 8.61 8.29
N PRO A 57 -8.92 7.73 8.91
CA PRO A 57 -8.45 6.87 9.99
C PRO A 57 -7.25 5.99 9.60
N HIS A 58 -7.22 5.49 8.36
CA HIS A 58 -6.12 4.67 7.87
C HIS A 58 -4.84 5.48 7.65
N LEU A 59 -4.92 6.71 7.14
CA LEU A 59 -3.77 7.59 7.01
C LEU A 59 -3.19 8.00 8.37
N GLU A 60 -4.05 8.28 9.36
CA GLU A 60 -3.61 8.60 10.73
C GLU A 60 -2.83 7.44 11.36
N TRP A 61 -3.38 6.22 11.27
CA TRP A 61 -2.71 5.00 11.72
C TRP A 61 -1.35 4.76 11.03
N LEU A 62 -1.24 5.07 9.73
CA LEU A 62 0.03 4.97 8.99
C LEU A 62 1.08 5.96 9.49
N VAL A 63 0.69 7.20 9.75
CA VAL A 63 1.58 8.25 10.28
C VAL A 63 2.11 7.88 11.66
N GLU A 64 1.23 7.40 12.54
CA GLU A 64 1.61 6.95 13.89
C GLU A 64 2.68 5.85 13.84
N ARG A 65 2.49 4.83 12.98
CA ARG A 65 3.43 3.72 12.84
C ARG A 65 4.72 4.10 12.13
N GLY A 66 4.64 5.02 11.17
CA GLY A 66 5.82 5.59 10.50
C GLY A 66 6.72 6.33 11.48
N LEU A 67 6.14 7.13 12.36
CA LEU A 67 6.87 7.86 13.41
C LEU A 67 7.56 6.92 14.39
N ASP A 68 6.88 5.87 14.86
CA ASP A 68 7.47 4.85 15.73
C ASP A 68 8.67 4.14 15.09
N SER A 69 8.55 3.84 13.80
CA SER A 69 9.60 3.17 13.03
C SER A 69 10.82 4.08 12.84
N ALA A 70 10.60 5.35 12.50
CA ALA A 70 11.66 6.35 12.38
C ALA A 70 12.36 6.61 13.73
N HIS A 71 11.59 6.76 14.82
CA HIS A 71 12.14 6.95 16.16
C HIS A 71 12.96 5.74 16.63
N ARG A 72 12.51 4.52 16.34
CA ARG A 72 13.29 3.30 16.62
C ARG A 72 14.62 3.30 15.85
N ALA A 73 14.60 3.59 14.56
CA ALA A 73 15.79 3.63 13.72
C ALA A 73 16.79 4.69 14.24
N HIS A 74 16.30 5.88 14.59
CA HIS A 74 17.14 6.94 15.17
C HIS A 74 17.80 6.50 16.49
N ARG A 75 17.05 5.88 17.41
CA ARG A 75 17.62 5.39 18.68
C ARG A 75 18.67 4.29 18.49
N GLN A 76 18.46 3.38 17.55
CA GLN A 76 19.45 2.34 17.22
C GLN A 76 20.73 2.92 16.65
N HIS A 77 20.62 3.95 15.81
CA HIS A 77 21.79 4.67 15.29
C HIS A 77 22.57 5.37 16.40
N VAL A 78 21.89 6.10 17.30
CA VAL A 78 22.54 6.83 18.40
C VAL A 78 23.14 5.89 19.46
N ALA A 79 22.51 4.75 19.74
CA ALA A 79 23.02 3.78 20.72
C ALA A 79 24.15 2.88 20.16
N GLY A 80 24.35 2.87 18.85
CA GLY A 80 25.39 2.11 18.16
C GLY A 80 26.64 2.93 17.79
N VAL A 81 26.67 4.21 18.13
CA VAL A 81 27.80 5.15 17.98
C VAL A 81 28.32 5.51 19.37
#